data_AF-A0A953TII3-F1
#
_entry.id   AF-A0A953TII3-F1
#
_cell.length_a   1.000
_cell.length_b   1.000
_cell.length_c   1.000
_cell.angle_alpha   90.00
_cell.angle_beta   90.00
_cell.angle_gamma   90.00
#
_symmetry.space_group_name_H-M   'P 1'
#
loop_
_entity.id
_entity.type
_entity.pdbx_description
1 polymer ?
#
loop_
_entity_poly.entity_id
_entity_poly.type
_entity_poly.pdbx_seq_one_letter_code
_entity_poly.pdbx_strand_id
1 'polypeptide(L)'
;MAPKTLPSVLSQVVEAKAEYDLRLLAQQLGTNYRSLMYWLRGDRHVPAYLLPRICTLLKNYEALDLLESQAGRVAFKIPDPQRTTEQEFLVISNLIRDVGQALESIADTLADGEVEEHELTATIPKLEAVIQECASVKYLLETLYKNRKRKQKK
;
A
#
# COMPACT_ATOMS: atom_id res chain seq x y z
N MET A 1 7.81 -0.43 -19.48
CA MET A 1 8.11 0.56 -18.42
C MET A 1 9.37 0.09 -17.71
N ALA A 2 10.35 0.97 -17.47
CA ALA A 2 11.55 0.61 -16.72
C ALA A 2 11.14 0.15 -15.30
N PRO A 3 11.78 -0.88 -14.73
CA PRO A 3 11.47 -1.35 -13.38
C PRO A 3 11.65 -0.18 -12.40
N LYS A 4 10.66 0.06 -11.52
CA LYS A 4 10.79 1.05 -10.46
C LYS A 4 11.98 0.65 -9.58
N THR A 5 13.00 1.49 -9.55
CA THR A 5 14.20 1.29 -8.73
C THR A 5 14.08 2.11 -7.45
N LEU A 6 14.72 1.66 -6.38
CA LEU A 6 14.74 2.36 -5.10
C LEU A 6 15.16 3.85 -5.22
N PRO A 7 16.20 4.21 -6.00
CA PRO A 7 16.55 5.62 -6.23
C PRO A 7 15.44 6.41 -6.93
N SER A 8 14.78 5.82 -7.92
CA SER A 8 13.69 6.49 -8.66
C SER A 8 12.49 6.82 -7.77
N VAL A 9 12.12 5.91 -6.85
CA VAL A 9 11.04 6.12 -5.89
C VAL A 9 11.44 7.18 -4.88
N LEU A 10 12.65 7.09 -4.31
CA LEU A 10 13.14 8.07 -3.35
C LEU A 10 13.23 9.47 -3.95
N SER A 11 13.72 9.63 -5.18
CA SER A 11 13.78 10.93 -5.87
C SER A 11 12.38 11.50 -6.06
N GLN A 12 11.42 10.69 -6.53
CA GLN A 12 10.04 11.12 -6.71
C GLN A 12 9.37 11.56 -5.40
N VAL A 13 9.59 10.82 -4.31
CA VAL A 13 9.02 11.15 -2.99
C VAL A 13 9.58 12.47 -2.47
N VAL A 14 10.87 12.70 -2.66
CA VAL A 14 11.55 13.92 -2.23
C VAL A 14 11.13 15.12 -3.10
N GLU A 15 11.06 14.96 -4.42
CA GLU A 15 10.60 15.97 -5.37
C GLU A 15 9.12 16.34 -5.15
N ALA A 16 8.26 15.35 -4.92
CA ALA A 16 6.83 15.56 -4.64
C ALA A 16 6.58 16.35 -3.35
N LYS A 17 7.58 16.39 -2.46
CA LYS A 17 7.56 17.17 -1.23
C LYS A 17 8.18 18.55 -1.34
N ALA A 18 8.50 19.04 -2.55
CA ALA A 18 8.91 20.37 -3.05
C ALA A 18 9.39 21.49 -2.08
N GLU A 19 8.90 21.57 -0.85
CA GLU A 19 9.34 22.40 0.27
C GLU A 19 10.39 21.74 1.18
N TYR A 20 10.72 20.46 1.00
CA TYR A 20 11.68 19.80 1.88
C TYR A 20 13.12 20.20 1.56
N ASP A 21 13.77 20.92 2.48
CA ASP A 21 15.19 21.26 2.35
C ASP A 21 16.04 19.97 2.40
N LEU A 22 16.58 19.58 1.25
CA LEU A 22 17.47 18.43 1.11
C LEU A 22 18.69 18.52 2.04
N ARG A 23 19.15 19.72 2.39
CA ARG A 23 20.24 19.90 3.36
C ARG A 23 19.79 19.56 4.77
N LEU A 24 18.57 19.95 5.13
CA LEU A 24 17.97 19.57 6.41
C LEU A 24 17.76 18.06 6.49
N LEU A 25 17.29 17.43 5.42
CA LEU A 25 17.13 15.97 5.36
C LEU A 25 18.48 15.26 5.55
N ALA A 26 19.53 15.73 4.86
CA ALA A 26 20.87 15.17 5.02
C ALA A 26 21.36 15.31 6.47
N GLN A 27 21.15 16.48 7.10
CA GLN A 27 21.51 16.73 8.49
C GLN A 27 20.75 15.80 9.46
N GLN A 28 19.43 15.64 9.27
CA GLN A 28 18.60 14.76 10.10
C GLN A 28 18.94 13.27 9.96
N LEU A 29 19.47 12.88 8.79
CA LEU A 29 19.99 11.55 8.51
C LEU A 29 21.44 11.36 8.99
N GLY A 30 22.10 12.41 9.49
CA GLY A 30 23.50 12.37 9.91
C GLY A 30 24.47 12.15 8.75
N THR A 31 24.10 12.57 7.54
CA THR A 31 24.90 12.45 6.32
C THR A 31 25.15 13.80 5.68
N ASN A 32 26.04 13.85 4.69
CA ASN A 32 26.25 15.04 3.89
C ASN A 32 25.29 15.10 2.70
N TYR A 33 24.95 16.32 2.28
CA TYR A 33 24.07 16.59 1.14
C TYR A 33 24.53 15.85 -0.13
N ARG A 34 25.84 15.78 -0.35
CA ARG A 34 26.42 15.14 -1.54
C ARG A 34 26.16 13.64 -1.58
N SER A 35 26.28 12.92 -0.45
CA SER A 35 25.96 11.49 -0.39
C SER A 35 24.47 11.25 -0.59
N LEU A 36 23.62 12.09 0.01
CA LEU A 36 22.17 12.03 -0.21
C LEU A 36 21.84 12.19 -1.70
N MET A 37 22.46 13.14 -2.40
CA MET A 37 22.26 13.33 -3.84
C MET A 37 22.73 12.12 -4.68
N TYR A 38 23.87 11.51 -4.33
CA TYR A 38 24.33 10.29 -5.01
C TYR A 38 23.35 9.13 -4.84
N TRP A 39 22.70 9.03 -3.68
CA TRP A 39 21.68 8.02 -3.43
C TRP A 39 20.40 8.26 -4.23
N LEU A 40 19.92 9.50 -4.28
CA LEU A 40 18.70 9.87 -5.03
C LEU A 40 18.87 9.68 -6.55
N ARG A 41 20.07 9.96 -7.06
CA ARG A 41 20.41 9.76 -8.48
C ARG A 41 20.64 8.30 -8.87
N GLY A 42 20.84 7.43 -7.89
CA GLY A 42 21.20 6.04 -8.11
C GLY A 42 22.68 5.81 -8.45
N ASP A 43 23.52 6.84 -8.33
CA ASP A 43 24.98 6.75 -8.51
C ASP A 43 25.64 5.90 -7.43
N ARG A 44 25.02 5.80 -6.25
CA ARG A 44 25.46 4.95 -5.12
C ARG A 44 24.28 4.28 -4.45
N HIS A 45 24.52 3.09 -3.90
CA HIS A 45 23.53 2.40 -3.07
C HIS A 45 23.27 3.15 -1.77
N VAL A 46 21.99 3.21 -1.38
CA VAL A 46 21.55 3.74 -0.09
C VAL A 46 21.91 2.73 1.00
N PRO A 47 22.55 3.14 2.11
CA PRO A 47 22.74 2.27 3.25
C PRO A 47 21.40 1.80 3.84
N ALA A 48 21.21 0.50 4.00
CA ALA A 48 19.92 -0.09 4.39
C ALA A 48 19.37 0.47 5.72
N TYR A 49 20.24 0.75 6.69
CA TYR A 49 19.85 1.30 7.99
C TYR A 49 19.25 2.71 7.93
N LEU A 50 19.52 3.47 6.85
CA LEU A 50 18.95 4.80 6.65
C LEU A 50 17.54 4.76 6.07
N LEU A 51 17.15 3.66 5.42
CA LEU A 51 15.89 3.58 4.70
C LEU A 51 14.66 3.79 5.60
N PRO A 52 14.52 3.12 6.77
CA PRO A 52 13.39 3.35 7.67
C PRO A 52 13.33 4.80 8.14
N ARG A 53 14.49 5.39 8.43
CA ARG A 53 14.61 6.78 8.91
C ARG A 53 14.21 7.77 7.81
N ILE A 54 14.61 7.53 6.56
CA ILE A 54 14.17 8.31 5.39
C ILE A 54 12.65 8.24 5.27
N CYS A 55 12.06 7.04 5.34
CA CYS A 55 10.61 6.86 5.25
C CYS A 55 9.85 7.59 6.37
N THR A 56 10.34 7.53 7.61
CA THR A 56 9.74 8.25 8.75
C THR A 56 9.81 9.77 8.58
N LEU A 57 10.98 10.31 8.21
CA LEU A 57 11.16 11.76 7.99
C LEU A 57 10.30 12.27 6.83
N LEU A 58 10.28 11.52 5.73
CA LEU A 58 9.47 11.83 4.56
C LEU A 58 8.00 11.42 4.73
N LYS A 59 7.60 10.81 5.84
CA LYS A 59 6.24 10.27 6.07
C LYS A 59 5.70 9.51 4.84
N ASN A 60 6.56 8.76 4.15
CA ASN A 60 6.23 8.03 2.94
C ASN A 60 6.99 6.68 2.95
N TYR A 61 6.25 5.60 2.80
CA TYR A 61 6.74 4.22 2.92
C TYR A 61 6.81 3.49 1.57
N GLU A 62 6.53 4.16 0.44
CA GLU A 62 6.54 3.56 -0.91
C GLU A 62 7.88 2.89 -1.26
N ALA A 63 8.99 3.40 -0.73
CA ALA A 63 10.31 2.78 -0.91
C ALA A 63 10.45 1.44 -0.18
N LEU A 64 9.82 1.28 0.99
CA LEU A 64 9.76 0.01 1.71
C LEU A 64 8.79 -0.95 1.03
N ASP A 65 7.61 -0.46 0.62
CA ASP A 65 6.63 -1.26 -0.14
C ASP A 65 7.25 -1.85 -1.42
N LEU A 66 8.10 -1.07 -2.11
CA LEU A 66 8.84 -1.55 -3.27
C LEU A 66 9.78 -2.71 -2.90
N LEU A 67 10.55 -2.59 -1.82
CA LEU A 67 11.48 -3.63 -1.39
C LEU A 67 10.74 -4.90 -0.93
N GLU A 68 9.62 -4.73 -0.23
CA GLU A 68 8.72 -5.82 0.15
C GLU A 68 8.18 -6.57 -1.07
N SER A 69 7.75 -5.81 -2.10
CA SER A 69 7.30 -6.39 -3.38
C SER A 69 8.39 -7.15 -4.12
N GLN A 70 9.64 -6.65 -4.10
CA GLN A 70 10.79 -7.31 -4.70
C GLN A 70 11.22 -8.55 -3.93
N ALA A 71 11.06 -8.53 -2.60
CA ALA A 71 11.33 -9.68 -1.74
C ALA A 71 10.21 -10.74 -1.80
N GLY A 72 9.14 -10.52 -2.57
CA GLY A 72 7.96 -11.38 -2.60
C GLY A 72 7.17 -11.41 -1.29
N ARG A 73 7.52 -10.53 -0.34
CA ARG A 73 6.86 -10.39 0.96
C ARG A 73 5.85 -9.27 0.86
N VAL A 74 4.76 -9.52 0.14
CA VAL A 74 3.64 -8.60 0.12
C VAL A 74 2.54 -9.23 0.95
N ALA A 75 2.16 -8.60 2.06
CA ALA A 75 0.99 -9.05 2.81
C ALA A 75 -0.28 -9.05 1.93
N PHE A 76 -0.30 -8.23 0.87
CA PHE A 76 -1.36 -8.17 -0.17
C PHE A 76 -0.87 -7.46 -1.45
N LYS A 77 -1.19 -7.97 -2.65
CA LYS A 77 -0.86 -7.27 -3.92
C LYS A 77 -1.80 -6.07 -4.13
N ILE A 78 -1.29 -4.85 -4.01
CA ILE A 78 -2.05 -3.63 -4.36
C ILE A 78 -2.21 -3.59 -5.89
N PRO A 79 -3.45 -3.49 -6.42
CA PRO A 79 -3.67 -3.32 -7.85
C PRO A 79 -3.01 -2.04 -8.37
N ASP A 80 -2.34 -2.13 -9.52
CA ASP A 80 -1.69 -0.97 -10.16
C ASP A 80 -2.75 0.00 -10.71
N PRO A 81 -2.85 1.25 -10.19
CA PRO A 81 -3.92 2.20 -10.53
C PRO A 81 -3.88 2.74 -11.97
N GLN A 82 -3.00 2.21 -12.83
CA GLN A 82 -2.82 2.66 -14.21
C GLN A 82 -3.58 1.80 -15.24
N ARG A 83 -4.23 0.70 -14.84
CA ARG A 83 -5.06 -0.13 -15.75
C ARG A 83 -6.54 0.24 -15.64
N THR A 84 -6.94 1.26 -16.42
CA THR A 84 -8.28 1.51 -16.98
C THR A 84 -9.49 0.82 -16.31
N THR A 85 -10.17 1.60 -15.48
CA THR A 85 -11.57 1.63 -14.96
C THR A 85 -12.55 0.46 -15.17
N GLU A 86 -12.60 -0.26 -16.28
CA GLU A 86 -13.61 -1.33 -16.46
C GLU A 86 -13.26 -2.62 -15.72
N GLN A 87 -11.98 -3.02 -15.73
CA GLN A 87 -11.52 -4.22 -15.02
C GLN A 87 -11.56 -4.02 -13.50
N GLU A 88 -11.30 -2.81 -13.00
CA GLU A 88 -11.41 -2.49 -11.57
C GLU A 88 -12.85 -2.53 -11.07
N PHE A 89 -13.82 -2.02 -11.84
CA PHE A 89 -15.24 -2.13 -11.49
C PHE A 89 -15.68 -3.59 -11.40
N LEU A 90 -15.17 -4.44 -12.30
CA LEU A 90 -15.47 -5.87 -12.31
C LEU A 90 -14.84 -6.59 -11.10
N VAL A 91 -13.61 -6.23 -10.74
CA VAL A 91 -12.94 -6.73 -9.53
C VAL A 91 -13.68 -6.28 -8.26
N ILE A 92 -14.08 -5.02 -8.17
CA ILE A 92 -14.86 -4.49 -7.04
C ILE A 92 -16.23 -5.16 -6.98
N SER A 93 -16.91 -5.34 -8.11
CA SER A 93 -18.21 -6.01 -8.17
C SER A 93 -18.13 -7.46 -7.74
N ASN A 94 -17.07 -8.17 -8.12
CA ASN A 94 -16.82 -9.55 -7.68
C ASN A 94 -16.55 -9.58 -6.17
N LEU A 95 -15.69 -8.69 -5.66
CA LEU A 95 -15.43 -8.55 -4.22
C LEU A 95 -16.71 -8.30 -3.42
N ILE A 96 -17.57 -7.37 -3.85
CA ILE A 96 -18.84 -7.09 -3.15
C ILE A 96 -19.75 -8.32 -3.14
N ARG A 97 -19.81 -9.06 -4.25
CA ARG A 97 -20.62 -10.27 -4.36
C ARG A 97 -20.07 -11.38 -3.45
N ASP A 98 -18.75 -11.57 -3.44
CA ASP A 98 -18.10 -12.63 -2.68
C ASP A 98 -18.21 -12.34 -1.16
N VAL A 99 -18.09 -11.07 -0.75
CA VAL A 99 -18.42 -10.61 0.62
C VAL A 99 -19.88 -10.90 0.97
N GLY A 100 -20.81 -10.60 0.06
CA GLY A 100 -22.24 -10.85 0.26
C GLY A 100 -22.54 -12.33 0.50
N GLN A 101 -21.97 -13.21 -0.32
CA GLN A 101 -22.12 -14.66 -0.18
C GLN A 101 -21.50 -15.19 1.11
N ALA A 102 -20.35 -14.67 1.51
CA ALA A 102 -19.71 -15.04 2.77
C ALA A 102 -20.55 -14.61 3.98
N LEU A 103 -21.13 -13.41 3.95
CA LEU A 103 -22.03 -12.92 5.01
C LEU A 103 -23.34 -13.71 5.06
N GLU A 104 -23.89 -14.10 3.91
CA GLU A 104 -25.07 -14.96 3.83
C GLU A 104 -24.80 -16.33 4.46
N SER A 105 -23.66 -16.96 4.14
CA SER A 105 -23.23 -18.20 4.77
C SER A 105 -23.01 -18.08 6.29
N ILE A 106 -22.55 -16.93 6.78
CA ILE A 106 -22.39 -16.67 8.22
C ILE A 106 -23.78 -16.50 8.87
N ALA A 107 -24.71 -15.82 8.20
CA ALA A 107 -26.07 -15.63 8.69
C ALA A 107 -26.83 -16.97 8.78
N ASP A 108 -26.63 -17.87 7.83
CA ASP A 108 -27.19 -19.23 7.85
C ASP A 108 -26.69 -20.03 9.07
N THR A 109 -25.40 -19.95 9.37
CA THR A 109 -24.80 -20.57 10.56
C THR A 109 -25.28 -19.95 11.88
N LEU A 110 -25.80 -18.72 11.85
CA LEU A 110 -26.32 -18.05 13.04
C LEU A 110 -27.85 -18.15 13.15
N ALA A 111 -28.52 -18.81 12.19
CA ALA A 111 -29.97 -18.73 12.01
C ALA A 111 -30.77 -19.51 13.08
N ASP A 112 -30.22 -20.61 13.58
CA ASP A 112 -30.81 -21.42 14.66
C ASP A 112 -30.40 -20.94 16.07
N GLY A 113 -29.41 -20.05 16.15
CA GLY A 113 -28.97 -19.39 17.38
C GLY A 113 -28.02 -20.23 18.25
N GLU A 114 -27.61 -21.41 17.79
CA GLU A 114 -26.59 -22.25 18.41
C GLU A 114 -25.40 -22.36 17.45
N VAL A 115 -24.16 -22.23 17.93
CA VAL A 115 -22.97 -22.33 17.08
C VAL A 115 -22.16 -23.53 17.53
N GLU A 116 -22.08 -24.55 16.69
CA GLU A 116 -21.29 -25.74 16.97
C GLU A 116 -19.79 -25.47 16.75
N GLU A 117 -18.92 -26.26 17.40
CA GLU A 117 -17.46 -26.08 17.30
C GLU A 117 -16.96 -26.18 15.85
N HIS A 118 -17.54 -27.09 15.05
CA HIS A 118 -17.17 -27.26 13.65
C HIS A 118 -17.61 -26.07 12.77
N GLU A 119 -18.73 -25.43 13.12
CA GLU A 119 -19.24 -24.23 12.46
C GLU A 119 -18.41 -23.00 12.84
N LEU A 120 -18.07 -22.85 14.12
CA LEU A 120 -17.17 -21.80 14.59
C LEU A 120 -15.83 -21.83 13.84
N THR A 121 -15.25 -23.04 13.71
CA THR A 121 -13.97 -23.27 13.03
C THR A 121 -14.04 -22.94 11.54
N ALA A 122 -15.20 -23.14 10.90
CA ALA A 122 -15.41 -22.83 9.49
C ALA A 122 -15.79 -21.36 9.24
N THR A 123 -16.48 -20.72 10.18
CA THR A 123 -17.13 -19.42 10.02
C THR A 123 -16.22 -18.27 10.45
N ILE A 124 -15.35 -18.45 11.45
CA ILE A 124 -14.36 -17.44 11.84
C ILE A 124 -13.43 -17.07 10.67
N PRO A 125 -12.80 -18.01 9.94
CA PRO A 125 -11.93 -17.66 8.82
C PRO A 125 -12.66 -16.94 7.68
N LYS A 126 -13.94 -17.27 7.45
CA LYS A 126 -14.78 -16.57 6.46
C LYS A 126 -15.04 -15.13 6.88
N LEU A 127 -15.34 -14.88 8.15
CA LEU A 127 -15.54 -13.54 8.69
C LEU A 127 -14.25 -12.71 8.61
N GLU A 128 -13.10 -13.30 8.94
CA GLU A 128 -11.79 -12.65 8.81
C GLU A 128 -11.50 -12.26 7.35
N ALA A 129 -11.79 -13.14 6.39
CA ALA A 129 -11.66 -12.85 4.97
C ALA A 129 -12.55 -11.67 4.55
N VAL A 130 -13.81 -11.63 5.00
CA VAL A 130 -14.72 -10.49 4.74
C VAL A 130 -14.17 -9.18 5.30
N ILE A 131 -13.65 -9.19 6.53
CA ILE A 131 -13.04 -8.00 7.15
C ILE A 131 -11.85 -7.51 6.31
N GLN A 132 -11.01 -8.43 5.84
CA GLN A 132 -9.84 -8.12 5.02
C GLN A 132 -10.21 -7.53 3.65
N GLU A 133 -11.25 -8.09 3.02
CA GLU A 133 -11.77 -7.59 1.74
C GLU A 133 -12.37 -6.19 1.89
N CYS A 134 -13.16 -5.95 2.94
CA CYS A 134 -13.70 -4.63 3.26
C CYS A 134 -12.59 -3.59 3.48
N ALA A 135 -11.51 -3.96 4.18
CA ALA A 135 -10.36 -3.08 4.39
C ALA A 135 -9.66 -2.72 3.07
N SER A 136 -9.56 -3.68 2.15
CA SER A 136 -8.96 -3.48 0.83
C SER A 136 -9.78 -2.50 -0.02
N VAL A 137 -11.11 -2.65 -0.03
CA VAL A 137 -12.03 -1.74 -0.73
C VAL A 137 -11.95 -0.33 -0.15
N LYS A 138 -11.91 -0.19 1.19
CA LYS A 138 -11.75 1.11 1.84
C LYS A 138 -10.46 1.82 1.38
N TYR A 139 -9.34 1.12 1.40
CA TYR A 139 -8.05 1.70 1.00
C TYR A 139 -8.05 2.13 -0.47
N LEU A 140 -8.66 1.33 -1.35
CA LEU A 140 -8.81 1.66 -2.76
C LEU A 140 -9.60 2.98 -2.93
N LEU A 141 -10.74 3.12 -2.25
CA LEU A 141 -11.55 4.34 -2.28
C LEU A 141 -10.76 5.58 -1.81
N GLU A 142 -10.03 5.45 -0.70
CA GLU A 142 -9.18 6.54 -0.19
C GLU A 142 -8.09 6.94 -1.19
N THR A 143 -7.49 5.96 -1.86
CA THR A 143 -6.43 6.17 -2.85
C THR A 143 -6.97 6.85 -4.10
N LEU A 144 -8.12 6.41 -4.62
CA LEU A 144 -8.81 7.04 -5.73
C LEU A 144 -9.17 8.51 -5.42
N TYR A 145 -9.68 8.79 -4.23
CA TYR A 145 -9.98 10.14 -3.78
C TYR A 145 -8.72 11.02 -3.70
N LYS A 146 -7.64 10.52 -3.08
CA LYS A 146 -6.36 11.24 -2.98
C LYS A 146 -5.78 11.54 -4.38
N ASN A 147 -5.87 10.59 -5.31
CA ASN A 147 -5.41 10.75 -6.68
C ASN A 147 -6.22 11.80 -7.45
N ARG A 148 -7.56 11.82 -7.28
CA ARG A 148 -8.42 12.85 -7.87
C ARG A 148 -8.10 14.25 -7.32
N LYS A 149 -7.90 14.38 -6.01
CA LYS A 149 -7.53 15.65 -5.36
C LYS A 149 -6.16 16.16 -5.81
N ARG A 150 -5.19 15.26 -6.03
CA ARG A 150 -3.86 15.61 -6.58
C ARG A 150 -3.96 16.09 -8.03
N LYS A 151 -4.84 15.49 -8.86
CA LYS A 151 -5.08 15.92 -10.25
C LYS A 151 -5.78 17.28 -10.36
N GLN A 152 -6.62 17.67 -9.39
CA GLN A 152 -7.31 18.96 -9.37
C GLN A 152 -6.47 20.13 -8.82
N LYS A 153 -5.33 19.84 -8.16
CA LYS A 153 -4.39 20.85 -7.66
C LYS A 153 -3.24 21.17 -8.63
N LYS A 154 -3.14 20.42 -9.73
CA LYS A 154 -2.26 20.70 -10.86
C LYS A 154 -3.07 21.43 -11.93
#